data_AF-A0A2G2MEE8-F1
#
_entry.id   AF-A0A2G2MEE8-F1
#
_cell.length_a   1.000
_cell.length_b   1.000
_cell.length_c   1.000
_cell.angle_alpha   90.00
_cell.angle_beta   90.00
_cell.angle_gamma   90.00
#
_symmetry.space_group_name_H-M   'P 1'
#
loop_
_entity.id
_entity.type
_entity.pdbx_description
1 polymer ?
#
loop_
_entity_poly.entity_id
_entity_poly.type
_entity_poly.pdbx_seq_one_letter_code
_entity_poly.pdbx_strand_id
1 'polypeptide(L)'
;MKYIVAIVFLSVVQIVSADTIDQQSLQLCEKIKSCALAELEGQDMSADMKSMVLSSMDGMCQAMATEFSNDSIKKQDDLRKQASACMVSLSSLSCAQLMDGATDTAECTALEKSAAAYK
;
A
#
# COMPACT_ATOMS: atom_id res chain seq x y z
N MET A 1 -55.89 0.68 -6.76
CA MET A 1 -54.90 1.45 -5.95
C MET A 1 -54.64 0.68 -4.67
N LYS A 2 -53.53 -0.05 -4.62
CA LYS A 2 -53.17 -0.98 -3.54
C LYS A 2 -51.65 -1.01 -3.49
N TYR A 3 -51.05 0.11 -3.07
CA TYR A 3 -49.60 0.25 -3.01
C TYR A 3 -49.13 -0.29 -1.67
N ILE A 4 -48.63 -1.52 -1.71
CA ILE A 4 -47.91 -2.17 -0.61
C ILE A 4 -46.61 -1.37 -0.41
N VAL A 5 -46.56 -0.64 0.70
CA VAL A 5 -45.36 0.06 1.17
C VAL A 5 -44.40 -0.98 1.74
N ALA A 6 -43.45 -1.44 0.91
CA ALA A 6 -42.32 -2.25 1.35
C ALA A 6 -41.15 -1.31 1.67
N ILE A 7 -40.98 -0.98 2.95
CA ILE A 7 -39.80 -0.26 3.45
C ILE A 7 -38.66 -1.28 3.55
N VAL A 8 -37.81 -1.29 2.54
CA VAL A 8 -36.52 -1.98 2.58
C VAL A 8 -35.52 -1.03 3.24
N PHE A 9 -35.31 -1.20 4.55
CA PHE A 9 -34.18 -0.61 5.26
C PHE A 9 -32.90 -1.31 4.76
N LEU A 10 -32.29 -0.73 3.72
CA LEU A 10 -30.98 -1.14 3.24
C LEU A 10 -29.93 -0.55 4.19
N SER A 11 -29.67 -1.25 5.30
CA SER A 11 -28.54 -0.97 6.18
C SER A 11 -27.26 -1.26 5.40
N VAL A 12 -26.67 -0.22 4.80
CA VAL A 12 -25.31 -0.31 4.26
C VAL A 12 -24.38 -0.47 5.45
N VAL A 13 -24.05 -1.71 5.78
CA VAL A 13 -22.93 -2.02 6.65
C VAL A 13 -21.69 -1.59 5.88
N GLN A 14 -21.20 -0.38 6.14
CA GLN A 14 -19.88 0.02 5.68
C GLN A 14 -18.88 -0.76 6.53
N ILE A 15 -18.43 -1.88 5.99
CA ILE A 15 -17.29 -2.62 6.51
C ILE A 15 -16.08 -1.71 6.27
N VAL A 16 -15.82 -0.81 7.23
CA VAL A 16 -14.54 -0.11 7.32
C VAL A 16 -13.55 -1.17 7.77
N SER A 17 -12.98 -1.90 6.80
CA SER A 17 -11.79 -2.68 7.02
C SER A 17 -10.70 -1.70 7.41
N ALA A 18 -10.35 -1.67 8.70
CA ALA A 18 -9.17 -0.95 9.15
C ALA A 18 -7.95 -1.76 8.69
N ASP A 19 -7.63 -1.67 7.40
CA ASP A 19 -6.45 -2.30 6.84
C ASP A 19 -5.23 -1.86 7.66
N THR A 20 -4.48 -2.83 8.16
CA THR A 20 -3.32 -2.55 9.00
C THR A 20 -2.22 -1.92 8.17
N ILE A 21 -1.29 -1.21 8.83
CA ILE A 21 -0.11 -0.70 8.15
C ILE A 21 0.70 -1.82 7.48
N ASP A 22 0.70 -3.02 8.07
CA ASP A 22 1.33 -4.19 7.49
C ASP A 22 0.67 -4.58 6.15
N GLN A 23 -0.68 -4.60 6.10
CA GLN A 23 -1.40 -4.87 4.86
C GLN A 23 -1.15 -3.81 3.80
N GLN A 24 -1.11 -2.53 4.18
CA GLN A 24 -0.84 -1.44 3.24
C GLN A 24 0.60 -1.45 2.72
N SER A 25 1.56 -1.85 3.57
CA SER A 25 2.94 -2.05 3.16
C SER A 25 3.07 -3.20 2.14
N LEU A 26 2.37 -4.31 2.38
CA LEU A 26 2.34 -5.43 1.44
C LEU A 26 1.69 -5.04 0.10
N GLN A 27 0.59 -4.29 0.13
CA GLN A 27 -0.09 -3.81 -1.09
C GLN A 27 0.83 -2.90 -1.92
N LEU A 28 1.52 -1.94 -1.28
CA LEU A 28 2.48 -1.08 -1.96
C LEU A 28 3.64 -1.90 -2.55
N CYS A 29 4.15 -2.88 -1.80
CA CYS A 29 5.25 -3.69 -2.29
C CYS A 29 4.86 -4.58 -3.48
N GLU A 30 3.67 -5.21 -3.45
CA GLU A 30 3.14 -5.97 -4.59
C GLU A 30 2.92 -5.06 -5.81
N LYS A 31 2.50 -3.81 -5.59
CA LYS A 31 2.41 -2.83 -6.66
C LYS A 31 3.78 -2.55 -7.28
N ILE A 32 4.81 -2.28 -6.48
CA ILE A 32 6.19 -2.05 -6.96
C ILE A 32 6.71 -3.28 -7.70
N LYS A 33 6.47 -4.48 -7.17
CA LYS A 33 6.80 -5.75 -7.81
C LYS A 33 6.14 -5.90 -9.17
N SER A 34 4.84 -5.63 -9.26
CA SER A 34 4.12 -5.67 -10.54
C SER A 34 4.70 -4.67 -11.56
N CYS A 35 5.08 -3.47 -11.11
CA CYS A 35 5.67 -2.44 -11.97
C CYS A 35 7.07 -2.83 -12.46
N ALA A 36 7.92 -3.38 -11.58
CA ALA A 36 9.24 -3.86 -11.96
C ALA A 36 9.14 -5.01 -12.96
N LEU A 37 8.20 -5.95 -12.78
CA LEU A 37 7.98 -7.04 -13.72
C LEU A 37 7.51 -6.54 -15.08
N ALA A 38 6.60 -5.55 -15.11
CA ALA A 38 6.15 -4.95 -16.36
C ALA A 38 7.31 -4.27 -17.13
N GLU A 39 8.28 -3.67 -16.43
CA GLU A 39 9.49 -3.11 -17.05
C GLU A 39 10.42 -4.19 -17.63
N LEU A 40 10.34 -5.40 -17.07
CA LEU A 40 11.07 -6.58 -17.55
C LEU A 40 10.30 -7.34 -18.64
N GLU A 41 9.00 -7.06 -18.85
CA GLU A 41 8.24 -7.63 -19.96
C GLU A 41 8.80 -7.13 -21.29
N GLY A 42 9.27 -8.06 -22.12
CA GLY A 42 9.96 -7.75 -23.38
C GLY A 42 11.48 -7.93 -23.30
N GLN A 43 12.04 -8.12 -22.11
CA GLN A 43 13.40 -8.62 -21.96
C GLN A 43 13.41 -10.15 -22.09
N ASP A 44 14.43 -10.68 -22.77
CA ASP A 44 14.59 -12.12 -22.97
C ASP A 44 15.12 -12.78 -21.69
N MET A 45 14.25 -12.86 -20.69
CA MET A 45 14.53 -13.52 -19.41
C MET A 45 13.95 -14.93 -19.42
N SER A 46 14.79 -15.90 -19.04
CA SER A 46 14.32 -17.26 -18.76
C SER A 46 13.35 -17.29 -17.58
N ALA A 47 12.48 -18.30 -17.52
CA ALA A 47 11.55 -18.50 -16.42
C ALA A 47 12.27 -18.60 -15.06
N ASP A 48 13.43 -19.25 -15.02
CA ASP A 48 14.24 -19.37 -13.81
C ASP A 48 14.74 -18.00 -13.33
N MET A 49 15.17 -17.12 -14.24
CA MET A 49 15.64 -15.79 -13.89
C MET A 49 14.48 -14.91 -13.38
N LYS A 50 13.29 -15.00 -13.99
CA LYS A 50 12.09 -14.32 -13.48
C LYS A 50 11.73 -14.80 -12.08
N SER A 51 11.80 -16.11 -11.82
CA SER A 51 11.53 -16.69 -10.51
C SER A 51 12.51 -16.19 -9.43
N MET A 52 13.81 -16.08 -9.76
CA MET A 52 14.81 -15.53 -8.84
C MET A 52 14.57 -14.04 -8.53
N VAL A 53 14.20 -13.23 -9.52
CA VAL A 53 13.84 -11.82 -9.30
C VAL A 53 12.62 -11.72 -8.39
N LEU A 54 11.54 -12.44 -8.71
CA LEU A 54 10.31 -12.47 -7.90
C LEU A 54 10.59 -12.84 -6.44
N SER A 55 11.36 -13.90 -6.21
CA SER A 55 11.70 -14.35 -4.86
C SER A 55 12.55 -13.33 -4.09
N SER A 56 13.40 -12.58 -4.78
CA SER A 56 14.18 -11.49 -4.17
C SER A 56 13.27 -10.33 -3.75
N MET A 57 12.30 -9.97 -4.60
CA MET A 57 11.30 -8.94 -4.29
C MET A 57 10.40 -9.34 -3.13
N ASP A 58 9.99 -10.61 -3.05
CA ASP A 58 9.20 -11.13 -1.92
C ASP A 58 9.94 -11.00 -0.58
N GLY A 59 11.25 -11.26 -0.58
CA GLY A 59 12.10 -11.03 0.58
C GLY A 59 12.14 -9.56 1.00
N MET A 60 12.24 -8.64 0.04
CA MET A 60 12.19 -7.20 0.31
C MET A 60 10.82 -6.75 0.84
N CYS A 61 9.73 -7.30 0.30
CA CYS A 61 8.38 -7.01 0.78
C CYS A 61 8.18 -7.46 2.23
N GLN A 62 8.66 -8.65 2.59
CA GLN A 62 8.61 -9.13 3.98
C GLN A 62 9.45 -8.28 4.93
N ALA A 63 10.65 -7.87 4.51
CA ALA A 63 11.48 -6.98 5.30
C ALA A 63 10.76 -5.64 5.56
N MET A 64 10.15 -5.06 4.53
CA MET A 64 9.38 -3.82 4.64
C MET A 64 8.20 -3.97 5.61
N ALA A 65 7.40 -5.04 5.49
CA ALA A 65 6.29 -5.29 6.39
C ALA A 65 6.74 -5.48 7.85
N THR A 66 7.87 -6.15 8.06
CA THR A 66 8.44 -6.38 9.40
C THR A 66 8.85 -5.09 10.09
N GLU A 67 9.42 -4.12 9.35
CA GLU A 67 9.76 -2.81 9.91
C GLU A 67 8.53 -2.07 10.45
N PHE A 68 7.41 -2.13 9.72
CA PHE A 68 6.16 -1.49 10.15
C PHE A 68 5.42 -2.24 11.26
N SER A 69 5.70 -3.53 11.43
CA SER A 69 5.21 -4.35 12.54
C SER A 69 5.93 -4.09 13.88
N ASN A 70 7.00 -3.28 13.90
CA ASN A 70 7.76 -2.97 15.10
C ASN A 70 6.91 -2.18 16.13
N ASP A 71 6.95 -2.63 17.40
CA ASP A 71 6.22 -2.03 18.52
C ASP A 71 6.58 -0.55 18.78
N SER A 72 7.75 -0.09 18.33
CA SER A 72 8.13 1.32 18.41
C SER A 72 7.23 2.24 17.57
N ILE A 73 6.76 1.77 16.41
CA ILE A 73 5.82 2.49 15.54
C ILE A 73 4.39 2.40 16.08
N LYS A 74 4.04 1.31 16.77
CA LYS A 74 2.71 1.13 17.40
C LYS A 74 2.40 2.15 18.49
N LYS A 75 3.42 2.77 19.11
CA LYS A 75 3.23 3.82 20.13
C LYS A 75 2.83 5.18 19.53
N GLN A 76 2.95 5.34 18.22
CA GLN A 76 2.64 6.58 17.51
C GLN A 76 1.51 6.33 16.50
N ASP A 77 0.31 6.10 17.03
CA ASP A 77 -0.86 5.75 16.23
C ASP A 77 -1.18 6.77 15.11
N ASP A 78 -0.91 8.05 15.34
CA ASP A 78 -1.15 9.09 14.34
C ASP A 78 -0.13 9.03 13.20
N LEU A 79 1.16 8.83 13.49
CA LEU A 79 2.16 8.59 12.44
C LEU A 79 1.88 7.30 11.68
N ARG A 80 1.44 6.25 12.38
CA ARG A 80 1.07 4.97 11.76
C ARG A 80 -0.10 5.12 10.78
N LYS A 81 -1.13 5.89 11.13
CA LYS A 81 -2.24 6.21 10.23
C LYS A 81 -1.79 7.04 9.03
N GLN A 82 -0.94 8.03 9.24
CA GLN A 82 -0.40 8.86 8.15
C GLN A 82 0.50 8.04 7.22
N ALA A 83 1.30 7.11 7.76
CA ALA A 83 2.10 6.19 6.97
C ALA A 83 1.24 5.24 6.14
N SER A 84 0.17 4.69 6.73
CA SER A 84 -0.83 3.91 5.99
C SER A 84 -1.46 4.72 4.84
N ALA A 85 -1.88 5.96 5.10
CA ALA A 85 -2.43 6.84 4.06
C ALA A 85 -1.41 7.15 2.95
N CYS A 86 -0.15 7.40 3.30
CA CYS A 86 0.94 7.57 2.34
C CYS A 86 1.09 6.33 1.46
N MET A 87 1.16 5.11 2.04
CA MET A 87 1.28 3.87 1.26
C MET A 87 0.10 3.65 0.30
N VAL A 88 -1.13 3.95 0.73
CA VAL A 88 -2.33 3.90 -0.13
C VAL A 88 -2.19 4.86 -1.30
N SER A 89 -1.78 6.11 -1.03
CA SER A 89 -1.60 7.13 -2.07
C SER A 89 -0.53 6.72 -3.10
N LEU A 90 0.59 6.16 -2.65
CA LEU A 90 1.65 5.67 -3.53
C LEU A 90 1.17 4.48 -4.37
N SER A 91 0.41 3.56 -3.77
CA SER A 91 -0.13 2.39 -4.49
C SER A 91 -1.09 2.79 -5.62
N SER A 92 -1.68 3.98 -5.56
CA SER A 92 -2.55 4.53 -6.59
C SER A 92 -1.82 5.16 -7.78
N LEU A 93 -0.51 5.42 -7.64
CA LEU A 93 0.30 6.00 -8.70
C LEU A 93 0.49 5.03 -9.87
N SER A 94 0.77 5.59 -11.05
CA SER A 94 1.16 4.79 -12.21
C SER A 94 2.55 4.17 -12.00
N CYS A 95 2.84 3.07 -12.71
CA CYS A 95 4.15 2.43 -12.61
C CYS A 95 5.30 3.36 -13.02
N ALA A 96 5.11 4.19 -14.04
CA ALA A 96 6.10 5.18 -14.43
C ALA A 96 6.43 6.15 -13.28
N GLN A 97 5.40 6.63 -12.57
CA GLN A 97 5.60 7.53 -11.43
C GLN A 97 6.29 6.82 -10.25
N LEU A 98 5.86 5.60 -9.91
CA LEU A 98 6.46 4.83 -8.82
C LEU A 98 7.93 4.47 -9.10
N MET A 99 8.24 4.08 -10.33
CA MET A 99 9.59 3.68 -10.73
C MET A 99 10.54 4.88 -10.88
N ASP A 100 10.01 6.07 -11.18
CA ASP A 100 10.77 7.34 -11.14
C ASP A 100 10.99 7.86 -9.70
N GLY A 101 10.43 7.18 -8.70
CA GLY A 101 10.60 7.52 -7.30
C GLY A 101 9.69 8.64 -6.80
N ALA A 102 8.52 8.84 -7.42
CA ALA A 102 7.55 9.82 -6.96
C ALA A 102 7.04 9.46 -5.55
N THR A 103 7.32 10.35 -4.59
CA THR A 103 6.85 10.25 -3.20
C THR A 103 6.08 11.49 -2.73
N ASP A 104 5.84 12.44 -3.64
CA ASP A 104 5.31 13.78 -3.37
C ASP A 104 3.78 13.83 -3.31
N THR A 105 3.14 12.74 -2.87
CA THR A 105 1.71 12.76 -2.60
C THR A 105 1.41 13.64 -1.39
N ALA A 106 0.19 14.15 -1.31
CA ALA A 106 -0.25 14.99 -0.20
C ALA A 106 -0.14 14.24 1.14
N GLU A 107 -0.46 12.94 1.13
CA GLU A 107 -0.44 12.05 2.29
C GLU A 107 0.99 11.78 2.78
N CYS A 108 1.93 11.53 1.87
CA CYS A 108 3.34 11.33 2.22
C CYS A 108 3.98 12.63 2.71
N THR A 109 3.67 13.77 2.08
CA THR A 109 4.12 15.09 2.55
C THR A 109 3.62 15.40 3.97
N ALA A 110 2.36 15.04 4.27
CA ALA A 110 1.79 15.22 5.61
C ALA A 110 2.50 14.34 6.65
N LEU A 111 2.79 13.09 6.30
CA LEU A 111 3.57 12.17 7.14
C LEU A 111 4.96 12.74 7.44
N GLU A 112 5.70 13.16 6.42
CA GLU A 112 7.05 13.72 6.58
C GLU A 112 7.06 14.91 7.52
N LYS A 113 6.10 15.82 7.35
CA LYS A 113 5.92 16.98 8.21
C LYS A 113 5.66 16.58 9.67
N SER A 114 4.80 15.59 9.90
CA SER A 114 4.52 15.10 11.25
C SER A 114 5.72 14.37 11.85
N ALA A 115 6.41 13.54 11.08
CA ALA A 115 7.59 12.79 11.52
C ALA A 115 8.76 13.71 11.88
N ALA A 116 8.93 14.83 11.17
CA ALA A 116 9.95 15.84 11.46
C ALA A 116 9.81 16.46 12.87
N ALA A 117 8.60 16.44 13.46
CA ALA A 117 8.36 16.93 14.82
C ALA A 117 8.89 15.99 15.92
N TYR A 118 9.34 14.78 15.56
CA TYR A 118 9.90 13.78 16.47
C TYR A 118 11.43 13.65 16.38
N LYS A 119 12.09 14.50 15.58
CA LYS A 119 13.55 14.69 15.55
C LYS A 119 13.99 15.75 16.55
#